data_AF-A0AAD8VND7-F1
#
_entry.id   AF-A0AAD8VND7-F1
#
_cell.length_a   1.000
_cell.length_b   1.000
_cell.length_c   1.000
_cell.angle_alpha   90.00
_cell.angle_beta   90.00
_cell.angle_gamma   90.00
#
_symmetry.space_group_name_H-M   'P 1'
#
loop_
_entity.id
_entity.type
_entity.pdbx_description
1 polymer ?
#
loop_
_entity_poly.entity_id
_entity_poly.type
_entity_poly.pdbx_seq_one_letter_code
_entity_poly.pdbx_strand_id
1 'polypeptide(L)'
;MKVHNPRMGMDALQVFPCSQAAADQRAGRAGRTGPGTCYRLFTESAYQNEMLLNPVPEIQRTNLANVVLLLKSLNVENLLNFDFMDPPPQENILNSMYQLWLLGALNNLGGLTSLGRKMVEFPLDPILAKMLLMGKELGCLEEVLTIVSMLSVPSVFFRPKDRAEESDAAREKFFVPESNHLTLNVYKQWELNQCRVDWCSDHFLHVKGLQKAREVRSQLLDILNALRIPLTPCCMEWDVVRKAICSAYFQNSAQLKGIGEYVNCQNGIPCHLHPSSALYGLGYTPEYVVYHELVLTAKEYMQCVTAVDPQWLAKLGPMLFSVKEGDTSFLDRGRWHDEEKSTMDEMEKMRQEQVEAAGRENGRLEKRGKRQQVAMPGLKKGLAYMRPKRRMGL
;
A
#
# COMPACT_ATOMS: atom_id res chain seq x y z
N MET A 1 -2.35 -20.14 -10.88
CA MET A 1 -1.63 -18.92 -11.30
C MET A 1 -2.22 -17.75 -10.53
N LYS A 2 -1.38 -16.87 -9.98
CA LYS A 2 -1.86 -15.64 -9.32
C LYS A 2 -2.27 -14.64 -10.41
N VAL A 3 -3.50 -14.14 -10.35
CA VAL A 3 -4.06 -13.17 -11.28
C VAL A 3 -4.63 -12.01 -10.50
N HIS A 4 -4.13 -10.81 -10.76
CA HIS A 4 -4.62 -9.57 -10.18
C HIS A 4 -5.78 -9.03 -11.02
N ASN A 5 -6.93 -8.80 -10.37
CA ASN A 5 -8.02 -8.06 -10.98
C ASN A 5 -7.97 -6.60 -10.48
N PRO A 6 -7.57 -5.64 -11.33
CA PRO A 6 -7.39 -4.25 -10.92
C PRO A 6 -8.71 -3.60 -10.49
N ARG A 7 -9.83 -3.94 -11.12
CA ARG A 7 -11.14 -3.32 -10.82
C ARG A 7 -11.65 -3.71 -9.43
N MET A 8 -11.41 -4.96 -9.06
CA MET A 8 -11.80 -5.50 -7.76
C MET A 8 -10.70 -5.27 -6.70
N GLY A 9 -9.49 -4.86 -7.11
CA GLY A 9 -8.33 -4.70 -6.23
C GLY A 9 -7.87 -6.01 -5.59
N MET A 10 -8.18 -7.15 -6.20
CA MET A 10 -8.01 -8.47 -5.60
C MET A 10 -7.01 -9.33 -6.36
N ASP A 11 -6.26 -10.14 -5.62
CA ASP A 11 -5.44 -11.19 -6.17
C ASP A 11 -6.19 -12.52 -6.07
N ALA A 12 -6.49 -13.14 -7.21
CA ALA A 12 -7.13 -14.43 -7.27
C ALA A 12 -6.12 -15.53 -7.61
N LEU A 13 -6.20 -16.65 -6.90
CA LEU A 13 -5.51 -17.88 -7.26
C LEU A 13 -6.43 -18.72 -8.15
N GLN A 14 -6.24 -18.63 -9.46
CA GLN A 14 -7.05 -19.37 -10.43
C GLN A 14 -6.24 -20.50 -11.07
N VAL A 15 -6.92 -21.63 -11.33
CA VAL A 15 -6.35 -22.72 -12.11
C VAL A 15 -6.35 -22.31 -13.57
N PHE A 16 -5.17 -22.26 -14.19
CA PHE A 16 -4.99 -21.94 -15.59
C PHE A 16 -4.26 -23.10 -16.30
N PRO A 17 -4.57 -23.38 -17.58
CA PRO A 17 -3.80 -24.32 -18.37
C PRO A 17 -2.33 -23.89 -18.44
N CYS A 18 -1.41 -24.87 -18.45
CA CYS A 18 0.00 -24.57 -18.63
C CYS A 18 0.31 -24.15 -20.07
N SER A 19 1.35 -23.34 -20.25
CA SER A 19 1.89 -23.07 -21.58
C SER A 19 2.65 -24.27 -22.14
N GLN A 20 2.84 -24.29 -23.47
CA GLN A 20 3.67 -25.29 -24.15
C GLN A 20 5.09 -25.31 -23.58
N ALA A 21 5.72 -24.14 -23.43
CA ALA A 21 7.04 -24.02 -22.82
C ALA A 21 7.12 -24.60 -21.40
N ALA A 22 6.06 -24.45 -20.59
CA ALA A 22 6.01 -25.04 -19.26
C ALA A 22 5.81 -26.56 -19.29
N ALA A 23 5.01 -27.06 -20.23
CA ALA A 23 4.83 -28.49 -20.47
C ALA A 23 6.13 -29.16 -20.97
N ASP A 24 6.87 -28.49 -21.85
CA ASP A 24 8.17 -28.94 -22.35
C ASP A 24 9.23 -28.94 -21.26
N GLN A 25 9.27 -27.90 -20.41
CA GLN A 25 10.13 -27.92 -19.22
C GLN A 25 9.82 -29.11 -18.30
N ARG A 26 8.55 -29.46 -18.12
CA ARG A 26 8.16 -30.63 -17.30
C ARG A 26 8.61 -31.93 -17.97
N ALA A 27 8.44 -32.07 -19.27
CA ALA A 27 8.93 -33.23 -20.02
C ALA A 27 10.46 -33.36 -19.94
N GLY A 28 11.19 -32.25 -20.04
CA GLY A 28 12.65 -32.22 -19.91
C GLY A 28 13.16 -32.65 -18.53
N ARG A 29 12.35 -32.56 -17.46
CA ARG A 29 12.74 -33.08 -16.12
C ARG A 29 12.90 -34.60 -16.10
N ALA A 30 12.15 -35.33 -16.92
CA ALA A 30 12.24 -36.79 -16.99
C ALA A 30 13.54 -37.27 -17.66
N GLY A 31 14.17 -36.44 -18.48
CA GLY A 31 15.38 -36.78 -19.25
C GLY A 31 16.71 -36.34 -18.64
N ARG A 32 16.75 -35.93 -17.36
CA ARG A 32 17.95 -35.30 -16.76
C ARG A 32 19.12 -36.25 -16.53
N THR A 33 18.85 -37.51 -16.21
CA THR A 33 19.87 -38.52 -15.89
C THR A 33 19.99 -39.61 -16.95
N GLY A 34 18.95 -39.81 -17.77
CA GLY A 34 18.90 -40.82 -18.82
C GLY A 34 17.59 -40.74 -19.59
N PRO A 35 17.33 -41.68 -20.50
CA PRO A 35 16.07 -41.75 -21.24
C PRO A 35 14.89 -41.89 -20.26
N GLY A 36 13.94 -40.96 -20.34
CA GLY A 36 12.75 -40.93 -19.50
C GLY A 36 11.48 -40.73 -20.32
N THR A 37 10.34 -41.12 -19.76
CA THR A 37 9.03 -40.98 -20.41
C THR A 37 8.19 -39.94 -19.67
N CYS A 38 7.52 -39.07 -20.41
CA CYS A 38 6.59 -38.07 -19.86
C CYS A 38 5.17 -38.39 -20.36
N TYR A 39 4.25 -38.63 -19.41
CA TYR A 39 2.85 -38.83 -19.71
C TYR A 39 2.10 -37.50 -19.59
N ARG A 40 1.62 -36.98 -20.74
CA ARG A 40 0.81 -35.75 -20.81
C ARG A 40 -0.68 -36.13 -20.76
N LEU A 41 -1.40 -35.65 -19.75
CA LEU A 41 -2.84 -35.92 -19.57
C LEU A 41 -3.70 -34.91 -20.35
N PHE A 42 -3.35 -34.68 -21.61
CA PHE A 42 -4.09 -33.82 -22.55
C PHE A 42 -3.84 -34.31 -23.97
N THR A 43 -4.76 -34.00 -24.88
CA THR A 43 -4.65 -34.43 -26.28
C THR A 43 -3.58 -33.63 -27.01
N GLU A 44 -3.02 -34.20 -28.07
CA GLU A 44 -2.06 -33.48 -28.93
C GLU A 44 -2.70 -32.24 -29.59
N SER A 45 -3.98 -32.32 -29.94
CA SER A 45 -4.73 -31.16 -30.46
C SER A 45 -4.78 -30.02 -29.44
N ALA A 46 -5.05 -30.31 -28.15
CA ALA A 46 -5.07 -29.28 -27.12
C ALA A 46 -3.69 -28.65 -26.94
N TYR A 47 -2.62 -29.44 -27.03
CA TYR A 47 -1.25 -28.93 -26.96
C TYR A 47 -0.94 -27.93 -28.09
N GLN A 48 -1.35 -28.24 -29.32
CA GLN A 48 -1.04 -27.40 -30.49
C GLN A 48 -1.97 -26.18 -30.62
N ASN A 49 -3.26 -26.33 -30.32
CA ASN A 49 -4.28 -25.34 -30.66
C ASN A 49 -4.82 -24.54 -29.46
N GLU A 50 -4.82 -25.11 -28.24
CA GLU A 50 -5.44 -24.48 -27.07
C GLU A 50 -4.41 -23.87 -26.10
N MET A 51 -3.21 -24.45 -26.00
CA MET A 51 -2.18 -23.99 -25.08
C MET A 51 -1.39 -22.80 -25.64
N LEU A 52 -1.17 -21.78 -24.80
CA LEU A 52 -0.28 -20.66 -25.10
C LEU A 52 1.15 -21.16 -25.29
N LEU A 53 1.89 -20.61 -26.26
CA LEU A 53 3.29 -20.96 -26.50
C LEU A 53 4.16 -20.68 -25.26
N ASN A 54 4.08 -19.45 -24.75
CA ASN A 54 4.84 -18.96 -23.62
C ASN A 54 3.93 -18.62 -22.43
N PRO A 55 4.42 -18.73 -21.18
CA PRO A 55 3.67 -18.24 -20.04
C PRO A 55 3.55 -16.71 -20.13
N VAL A 56 2.37 -16.17 -19.78
CA VAL A 56 2.18 -14.72 -19.68
C VAL A 56 3.20 -14.13 -18.67
N PRO A 57 3.79 -12.95 -18.91
CA PRO A 57 4.72 -12.30 -17.98
C PRO A 57 4.09 -12.00 -16.62
N GLU A 58 4.91 -11.94 -15.56
CA GLU A 58 4.43 -11.65 -14.21
C GLU A 58 3.93 -10.21 -14.05
N ILE A 59 4.65 -9.24 -14.63
CA ILE A 59 4.31 -7.81 -14.58
C ILE A 59 2.90 -7.51 -15.14
N GLN A 60 2.39 -8.34 -16.05
CA GLN A 60 1.05 -8.19 -16.62
C GLN A 60 -0.06 -8.76 -15.73
N ARG A 61 0.28 -9.54 -14.70
CA ARG A 61 -0.69 -10.33 -13.90
C ARG A 61 -0.68 -10.05 -12.41
N THR A 62 0.24 -9.23 -11.89
CA THR A 62 0.36 -8.94 -10.46
C THR A 62 0.05 -7.47 -10.17
N ASN A 63 -0.27 -7.16 -8.91
CA ASN A 63 -0.30 -5.78 -8.44
C ASN A 63 1.08 -5.13 -8.61
N LEU A 64 1.13 -3.92 -9.17
CA LEU A 64 2.36 -3.20 -9.47
C LEU A 64 2.70 -2.14 -8.40
N ALA A 65 1.95 -2.03 -7.30
CA ALA A 65 2.17 -1.01 -6.27
C ALA A 65 3.63 -0.96 -5.79
N ASN A 66 4.25 -2.11 -5.49
CA ASN A 66 5.66 -2.14 -5.07
C ASN A 66 6.63 -1.73 -6.21
N VAL A 67 6.40 -2.23 -7.43
CA VAL A 67 7.22 -1.91 -8.61
C VAL A 67 7.13 -0.41 -8.95
N VAL A 68 5.93 0.16 -8.93
CA VAL A 68 5.67 1.59 -9.16
C VAL A 68 6.38 2.43 -8.10
N LEU A 69 6.30 2.03 -6.83
CA LEU A 69 6.99 2.72 -5.74
C LEU A 69 8.51 2.71 -5.95
N LEU A 70 9.08 1.56 -6.32
CA LEU A 70 10.50 1.42 -6.63
C LEU A 70 10.92 2.26 -7.84
N LEU A 71 10.20 2.19 -8.97
CA LEU A 71 10.50 3.00 -10.16
C LEU A 71 10.44 4.50 -9.87
N LYS A 72 9.49 4.93 -9.04
CA LYS A 72 9.40 6.33 -8.59
C LYS A 72 10.56 6.75 -7.68
N SER A 73 11.09 5.83 -6.88
CA SER A 73 12.30 6.07 -6.07
C SER A 73 13.58 6.21 -6.93
N LEU A 74 13.59 5.58 -8.11
CA LEU A 74 14.64 5.71 -9.12
C LEU A 74 14.48 6.95 -10.02
N ASN A 75 13.60 7.89 -9.64
CA ASN A 75 13.30 9.13 -10.35
C ASN A 75 12.72 8.93 -11.77
N VAL A 76 11.99 7.84 -12.02
CA VAL A 76 11.23 7.69 -13.27
C VAL A 76 9.94 8.52 -13.21
N GLU A 77 9.88 9.60 -13.99
CA GLU A 77 8.73 10.51 -13.98
C GLU A 77 7.49 9.89 -14.64
N ASN A 78 7.62 9.41 -15.88
CA ASN A 78 6.50 8.88 -16.65
C ASN A 78 6.61 7.35 -16.80
N LEU A 79 5.78 6.63 -16.05
CA LEU A 79 5.73 5.16 -16.11
C LEU A 79 5.02 4.63 -17.36
N LEU A 80 4.16 5.43 -18.01
CA LEU A 80 3.45 4.99 -19.23
C LEU A 80 4.38 4.95 -20.44
N ASN A 81 5.43 5.78 -20.44
CA ASN A 81 6.46 5.82 -21.49
C ASN A 81 7.73 5.06 -21.10
N PHE A 82 7.71 4.34 -19.98
CA PHE A 82 8.86 3.55 -19.55
C PHE A 82 9.01 2.31 -20.44
N ASP A 83 10.25 2.03 -20.84
CA ASP A 83 10.58 0.96 -21.77
C ASP A 83 10.59 -0.42 -21.08
N PHE A 84 9.39 -0.97 -20.86
CA PHE A 84 9.23 -2.33 -20.36
C PHE A 84 9.42 -3.35 -21.48
N MET A 85 10.15 -4.45 -21.20
CA MET A 85 10.25 -5.59 -22.12
C MET A 85 8.89 -6.12 -22.54
N ASP A 86 8.01 -6.35 -21.55
CA ASP A 86 6.61 -6.69 -21.72
C ASP A 86 5.77 -5.67 -20.94
N PRO A 87 5.19 -4.65 -21.60
CA PRO A 87 4.49 -3.59 -20.90
C PRO A 87 3.24 -4.14 -20.19
N PRO A 88 3.00 -3.77 -18.92
CA PRO A 88 1.76 -4.10 -18.25
C PRO A 88 0.60 -3.27 -18.81
N PRO A 89 -0.66 -3.73 -18.64
CA PRO A 89 -1.83 -2.93 -18.96
C PRO A 89 -1.79 -1.56 -18.26
N GLN A 90 -2.11 -0.50 -18.99
CA GLN A 90 -2.11 0.87 -18.45
C GLN A 90 -3.03 1.02 -17.23
N GLU A 91 -4.16 0.32 -17.22
CA GLU A 91 -5.09 0.27 -16.08
C GLU A 91 -4.40 -0.23 -14.80
N ASN A 92 -3.51 -1.22 -14.88
CA ASN A 92 -2.79 -1.75 -13.71
C ASN A 92 -1.80 -0.73 -13.14
N ILE A 93 -1.09 0.01 -14.02
CA ILE A 93 -0.18 1.09 -13.61
C ILE A 93 -0.98 2.20 -12.92
N LEU A 94 -2.07 2.65 -13.54
CA LEU A 94 -2.90 3.73 -13.00
C LEU A 94 -3.52 3.35 -11.66
N ASN A 95 -4.04 2.13 -11.52
CA ASN A 95 -4.60 1.65 -10.27
C ASN A 95 -3.53 1.57 -9.17
N SER A 96 -2.33 1.08 -9.51
CA SER A 96 -1.21 1.01 -8.56
C SER A 96 -0.75 2.41 -8.12
N MET A 97 -0.71 3.39 -9.04
CA MET A 97 -0.43 4.79 -8.70
C MET A 97 -1.53 5.37 -7.79
N TYR A 98 -2.80 5.11 -8.11
CA TYR A 98 -3.93 5.56 -7.30
C TYR A 98 -3.88 4.96 -5.89
N GLN A 99 -3.55 3.67 -5.78
CA GLN A 99 -3.38 2.99 -4.51
C GLN A 99 -2.28 3.64 -3.66
N LEU A 100 -1.12 3.92 -4.25
CA LEU A 100 -0.01 4.60 -3.58
C LEU A 100 -0.32 6.06 -3.21
N TRP A 101 -1.08 6.76 -4.04
CA TRP A 101 -1.56 8.11 -3.74
C TRP A 101 -2.48 8.11 -2.53
N LEU A 102 -3.46 7.20 -2.48
CA LEU A 102 -4.33 7.01 -1.32
C LEU A 102 -3.55 6.64 -0.05
N LEU A 103 -2.52 5.80 -0.17
CA LEU A 103 -1.64 5.46 0.97
C LEU A 103 -0.82 6.66 1.46
N GLY A 104 -0.73 7.75 0.67
CA GLY A 104 0.08 8.93 0.96
C GLY A 104 1.54 8.79 0.53
N ALA A 105 1.88 7.75 -0.24
CA ALA A 105 3.23 7.53 -0.76
C ALA A 105 3.53 8.43 -1.96
N LEU A 106 2.51 8.79 -2.75
CA LEU A 106 2.60 9.74 -3.86
C LEU A 106 1.82 11.02 -3.56
N ASN A 107 2.30 12.15 -4.09
CA ASN A 107 1.60 13.42 -4.06
C ASN A 107 0.61 13.55 -5.26
N ASN A 108 -0.16 14.64 -5.29
CA ASN A 108 -1.14 14.91 -6.37
C ASN A 108 -0.50 15.08 -7.77
N LEU A 109 0.82 15.32 -7.82
CA LEU A 109 1.59 15.46 -9.06
C LEU A 109 2.27 14.14 -9.47
N GLY A 110 2.08 13.04 -8.72
CA GLY A 110 2.69 11.74 -8.99
C GLY A 110 4.17 11.63 -8.57
N GLY A 111 4.66 12.55 -7.75
CA GLY A 111 5.99 12.54 -7.12
C GLY A 111 5.98 11.83 -5.76
N LEU A 112 7.13 11.29 -5.36
CA LEU A 112 7.30 10.52 -4.13
C LEU A 112 7.33 11.43 -2.88
N THR A 113 6.50 11.13 -1.88
CA THR A 113 6.45 11.88 -0.61
C THR A 113 7.55 11.44 0.36
N SER A 114 7.72 12.17 1.48
CA SER A 114 8.63 11.74 2.56
C SER A 114 8.21 10.40 3.18
N LEU A 115 6.90 10.12 3.23
CA LEU A 115 6.36 8.83 3.64
C LEU A 115 6.70 7.75 2.62
N GLY A 116 6.46 8.01 1.33
CA GLY A 116 6.78 7.08 0.24
C GLY A 116 8.27 6.71 0.19
N ARG A 117 9.16 7.68 0.42
CA ARG A 117 10.61 7.41 0.53
C ARG A 117 10.95 6.45 1.67
N LYS A 118 10.32 6.61 2.83
CA LYS A 118 10.51 5.68 3.96
C LYS A 118 9.94 4.30 3.66
N MET A 119 8.84 4.20 2.90
CA MET A 119 8.26 2.91 2.53
C MET A 119 9.19 2.09 1.63
N VAL A 120 9.92 2.73 0.71
CA VAL A 120 10.86 2.06 -0.23
C VAL A 120 11.99 1.32 0.49
N GLU A 121 12.41 1.79 1.66
CA GLU A 121 13.48 1.18 2.47
C GLU A 121 13.09 -0.21 3.01
N PHE A 122 11.79 -0.51 3.08
CA PHE A 122 11.31 -1.80 3.57
C PHE A 122 11.04 -2.77 2.41
N PRO A 123 11.53 -4.02 2.47
CA PRO A 123 11.24 -5.05 1.46
C PRO A 123 9.84 -5.66 1.67
N LEU A 124 8.82 -4.81 1.74
CA LEU A 124 7.44 -5.17 2.07
C LEU A 124 6.47 -4.54 1.06
N ASP A 125 5.24 -5.08 1.02
CA ASP A 125 4.16 -4.41 0.30
C ASP A 125 3.89 -3.01 0.89
N PRO A 126 3.57 -1.99 0.07
CA PRO A 126 3.37 -0.62 0.54
C PRO A 126 2.33 -0.48 1.65
N ILE A 127 1.29 -1.34 1.66
CA ILE A 127 0.28 -1.37 2.72
C ILE A 127 0.91 -1.78 4.05
N LEU A 128 1.72 -2.85 4.06
CA LEU A 128 2.42 -3.33 5.26
C LEU A 128 3.47 -2.33 5.74
N ALA A 129 4.21 -1.72 4.82
CA ALA A 129 5.15 -0.65 5.13
C ALA A 129 4.44 0.55 5.77
N LYS A 130 3.26 0.95 5.27
CA LYS A 130 2.43 1.99 5.90
C LYS A 130 2.04 1.61 7.32
N MET A 131 1.59 0.37 7.53
CA MET A 131 1.20 -0.12 8.86
C MET A 131 2.35 0.00 9.86
N LEU A 132 3.56 -0.40 9.46
CA LEU A 132 4.76 -0.31 10.28
C LEU A 132 5.12 1.15 10.64
N LEU A 133 5.06 2.05 9.67
CA LEU A 133 5.32 3.48 9.88
C LEU A 133 4.27 4.13 10.79
N MET A 134 3.00 3.77 10.65
CA MET A 134 1.92 4.23 11.53
C MET A 134 2.03 3.64 12.94
N GLY A 135 2.51 2.41 13.06
CA GLY A 135 2.83 1.79 14.35
C GLY A 135 3.86 2.57 15.15
N LYS A 136 4.83 3.22 14.49
CA LYS A 136 5.76 4.16 15.13
C LYS A 136 5.04 5.40 15.66
N GLU A 137 4.17 6.02 14.86
CA GLU A 137 3.46 7.25 15.23
C GLU A 137 2.48 7.04 16.40
N LEU A 138 1.86 5.85 16.43
CA LEU A 138 0.89 5.46 17.46
C LEU A 138 1.53 4.78 18.69
N GLY A 139 2.82 4.47 18.65
CA GLY A 139 3.54 3.86 19.77
C GLY A 139 3.26 2.37 19.99
N CYS A 140 2.92 1.62 18.94
CA CYS A 140 2.61 0.18 18.98
C CYS A 140 3.49 -0.66 18.02
N LEU A 141 4.72 -0.21 17.82
CA LEU A 141 5.60 -0.76 16.79
C LEU A 141 5.99 -2.22 17.03
N GLU A 142 6.13 -2.67 18.28
CA GLU A 142 6.54 -4.04 18.58
C GLU A 142 5.50 -5.09 18.12
N GLU A 143 4.22 -4.83 18.42
CA GLU A 143 3.08 -5.65 18.02
C GLU A 143 2.90 -5.59 16.51
N VAL A 144 2.91 -4.39 15.93
CA VAL A 144 2.76 -4.21 14.48
C VAL A 144 3.88 -4.93 13.73
N LEU A 145 5.12 -4.86 14.20
CA LEU A 145 6.24 -5.58 13.61
C LEU A 145 6.01 -7.10 13.63
N THR A 146 5.42 -7.64 14.71
CA THR A 146 5.06 -9.07 14.80
C THR A 146 3.99 -9.42 13.78
N ILE A 147 2.94 -8.61 13.70
CA ILE A 147 1.81 -8.81 12.78
C ILE A 147 2.29 -8.75 11.33
N VAL A 148 3.06 -7.73 10.95
CA VAL A 148 3.67 -7.60 9.61
C VAL A 148 4.48 -8.85 9.26
N SER A 149 5.34 -9.29 10.17
CA SER A 149 6.21 -10.45 9.92
C SER A 149 5.41 -11.74 9.73
N MET A 150 4.32 -11.91 10.47
CA MET A 150 3.42 -13.06 10.34
C MET A 150 2.58 -13.02 9.06
N LEU A 151 2.16 -11.83 8.60
CA LEU A 151 1.44 -11.67 7.33
C LEU A 151 2.33 -11.87 6.11
N SER A 152 3.64 -11.61 6.22
CA SER A 152 4.60 -11.83 5.12
C SER A 152 4.94 -13.30 4.86
N VAL A 153 4.49 -14.21 5.72
CA VAL A 153 4.73 -15.65 5.62
C VAL A 153 3.41 -16.36 5.32
N PRO A 154 3.39 -17.49 4.58
CA PRO A 154 2.19 -18.28 4.42
C PRO A 154 1.53 -18.63 5.76
N SER A 155 0.20 -18.80 5.75
CA SER A 155 -0.58 -19.09 6.95
C SER A 155 0.08 -20.16 7.83
N VAL A 156 0.37 -19.77 9.08
CA VAL A 156 1.02 -20.64 10.07
C VAL A 156 0.07 -21.69 10.62
N PHE A 157 -1.24 -21.44 10.61
CA PHE A 157 -2.23 -22.39 11.09
C PHE A 157 -2.41 -23.54 10.09
N PHE A 158 -2.26 -24.76 10.59
CA PHE A 158 -2.46 -25.99 9.83
C PHE A 158 -3.79 -26.64 10.22
N ARG A 159 -4.65 -26.95 9.24
CA ARG A 159 -5.94 -27.61 9.49
C ARG A 159 -6.02 -28.96 8.77
N PRO A 160 -5.60 -30.07 9.40
CA PRO A 160 -5.71 -31.40 8.82
C PRO A 160 -7.17 -31.83 8.68
N LYS A 161 -7.53 -32.45 7.55
CA LYS A 161 -8.91 -32.89 7.28
C LYS A 161 -9.42 -33.90 8.30
N ASP A 162 -8.55 -34.79 8.77
CA ASP A 162 -8.90 -35.87 9.71
C ASP A 162 -9.04 -35.38 11.16
N ARG A 163 -8.46 -34.23 11.50
CA ARG A 163 -8.46 -33.65 12.87
C ARG A 163 -8.86 -32.17 12.86
N ALA A 164 -9.86 -31.84 12.07
CA ALA A 164 -10.30 -30.46 11.88
C ALA A 164 -10.83 -29.84 13.18
N GLU A 165 -11.65 -30.58 13.94
CA GLU A 165 -12.25 -30.08 15.19
C GLU A 165 -11.20 -29.82 16.28
N GLU A 166 -10.22 -30.72 16.45
CA GLU A 166 -9.10 -30.51 17.40
C GLU A 166 -8.26 -29.28 17.02
N SER A 167 -8.01 -29.10 15.72
CA SER A 167 -7.27 -27.95 15.20
C SER A 167 -8.02 -26.64 15.42
N ASP A 168 -9.34 -26.64 15.21
CA ASP A 168 -10.17 -25.46 15.40
C ASP A 168 -10.25 -25.10 16.89
N ALA A 169 -10.43 -26.09 17.78
CA ALA A 169 -10.43 -25.89 19.24
C ALA A 169 -9.07 -25.40 19.78
N ALA A 170 -7.95 -25.88 19.21
CA ALA A 170 -6.62 -25.37 19.57
C ALA A 170 -6.44 -23.91 19.12
N ARG A 171 -6.98 -23.57 17.94
CA ARG A 171 -6.90 -22.22 17.37
C ARG A 171 -7.76 -21.21 18.13
N GLU A 172 -8.95 -21.60 18.60
CA GLU A 172 -9.85 -20.76 19.40
C GLU A 172 -9.18 -20.20 20.65
N LYS A 173 -8.23 -20.93 21.26
CA LYS A 173 -7.46 -20.46 22.43
C LYS A 173 -6.62 -19.21 22.14
N PHE A 174 -6.31 -18.96 20.87
CA PHE A 174 -5.52 -17.81 20.43
C PHE A 174 -6.38 -16.65 19.92
N PHE A 175 -7.70 -16.85 19.81
CA PHE A 175 -8.58 -15.84 19.25
C PHE A 175 -8.65 -14.61 20.14
N VAL A 176 -8.45 -13.47 19.49
CA VAL A 176 -8.81 -12.17 20.02
C VAL A 176 -10.15 -11.82 19.38
N PRO A 177 -11.25 -11.70 20.16
CA PRO A 177 -12.61 -11.57 19.63
C PRO A 177 -12.79 -10.44 18.60
N GLU A 178 -11.98 -9.39 18.70
CA GLU A 178 -12.08 -8.19 17.87
C GLU A 178 -11.21 -8.26 16.60
N SER A 179 -10.23 -9.16 16.53
CA SER A 179 -9.17 -9.08 15.51
C SER A 179 -8.41 -10.38 15.25
N ASN A 180 -8.46 -10.85 14.00
CA ASN A 180 -7.60 -11.93 13.53
C ASN A 180 -6.15 -11.48 13.38
N HIS A 181 -5.90 -10.22 13.05
CA HIS A 181 -4.54 -9.69 12.99
C HIS A 181 -3.85 -9.81 14.35
N LEU A 182 -4.60 -9.60 15.44
CA LEU A 182 -4.08 -9.77 16.80
C LEU A 182 -3.90 -11.25 17.18
N THR A 183 -4.66 -12.17 16.58
CA THR A 183 -4.44 -13.63 16.74
C THR A 183 -3.04 -14.05 16.26
N LEU A 184 -2.39 -13.25 15.40
CA LEU A 184 -1.00 -13.47 14.98
C LEU A 184 0.03 -13.24 16.11
N ASN A 185 -0.39 -12.72 17.28
CA ASN A 185 0.42 -12.76 18.51
C ASN A 185 0.66 -14.18 19.05
N VAL A 186 0.12 -15.22 18.40
CA VAL A 186 0.58 -16.61 18.60
C VAL A 186 2.12 -16.72 18.50
N TYR A 187 2.77 -15.86 17.71
CA TYR A 187 4.23 -15.75 17.67
C TYR A 187 4.83 -15.44 19.06
N LYS A 188 4.29 -14.47 19.80
CA LYS A 188 4.78 -14.12 21.14
C LYS A 188 4.61 -15.30 22.11
N GLN A 189 3.50 -16.03 22.01
CA GLN A 189 3.28 -17.23 22.83
C GLN A 189 4.24 -18.37 22.46
N TRP A 190 4.59 -18.54 21.19
CA TRP A 190 5.61 -19.48 20.76
C TRP A 190 7.00 -19.11 21.29
N GLU A 191 7.34 -17.82 21.27
CA GLU A 191 8.60 -17.29 21.81
C GLU A 191 8.71 -17.49 23.32
N LEU A 192 7.62 -17.24 24.07
CA LEU A 192 7.53 -17.51 25.51
C LEU A 192 7.71 -19.01 25.83
N ASN A 193 7.21 -19.89 24.97
CA ASN A 193 7.40 -21.34 25.07
C ASN A 193 8.75 -21.83 24.50
N GLN A 194 9.78 -20.96 24.50
CA GLN A 194 11.15 -21.27 24.08
C GLN A 194 11.26 -21.78 22.64
N CYS A 195 10.35 -21.37 21.76
CA CYS A 195 10.32 -21.79 20.36
C CYS A 195 10.24 -23.32 20.16
N ARG A 196 9.61 -24.06 21.10
CA ARG A 196 9.56 -25.52 21.06
C ARG A 196 8.76 -26.04 19.87
N VAL A 197 9.29 -27.09 19.24
CA VAL A 197 8.65 -27.79 18.10
C VAL A 197 7.40 -28.54 18.56
N ASP A 198 7.48 -29.22 19.69
CA ASP A 198 6.37 -30.02 20.24
C ASP A 198 5.15 -29.15 20.53
N TRP A 199 5.37 -27.95 21.10
CA TRP A 199 4.29 -26.99 21.35
C TRP A 199 3.57 -26.57 20.06
N CYS A 200 4.30 -26.41 18.95
CA CYS A 200 3.68 -26.12 17.66
C CYS A 200 2.86 -27.31 17.15
N SER A 201 3.33 -28.55 17.36
CA SER A 201 2.59 -29.75 16.97
C SER A 201 1.29 -29.91 17.76
N ASP A 202 1.32 -29.64 19.06
CA ASP A 202 0.14 -29.70 19.94
C ASP A 202 -0.93 -28.64 19.57
N HIS A 203 -0.49 -27.50 19.03
CA HIS A 203 -1.36 -26.38 18.67
C HIS A 203 -1.62 -26.27 17.15
N PHE A 204 -1.26 -27.28 16.38
CA PHE A 204 -1.45 -27.33 14.91
C PHE A 204 -0.84 -26.13 14.17
N LEU A 205 0.38 -25.76 14.53
CA LEU A 205 1.15 -24.67 13.93
C LEU A 205 2.29 -25.18 13.05
N HIS A 206 2.50 -24.55 11.91
CA HIS A 206 3.64 -24.80 11.03
C HIS A 206 4.92 -24.17 11.58
N VAL A 207 5.79 -25.01 12.15
CA VAL A 207 7.10 -24.60 12.71
C VAL A 207 7.96 -23.85 11.70
N LYS A 208 8.03 -24.33 10.44
CA LYS A 208 8.79 -23.66 9.37
C LYS A 208 8.27 -22.25 9.07
N GLY A 209 6.95 -22.04 9.17
CA GLY A 209 6.34 -20.74 9.02
C GLY A 209 6.75 -19.78 10.14
N LEU A 210 6.68 -20.24 11.41
CA LEU A 210 7.10 -19.44 12.57
C LEU A 210 8.58 -19.09 12.54
N GLN A 211 9.44 -20.04 12.16
CA GLN A 211 10.88 -19.79 11.98
C GLN A 211 11.13 -18.74 10.91
N LYS A 212 10.43 -18.84 9.76
CA LYS A 212 10.54 -17.81 8.71
C LYS A 212 10.05 -16.45 9.18
N ALA A 213 8.95 -16.40 9.95
CA ALA A 213 8.44 -15.16 10.51
C ALA A 213 9.44 -14.52 11.49
N ARG A 214 10.16 -15.33 12.27
CA ARG A 214 11.25 -14.86 13.14
C ARG A 214 12.41 -14.24 12.35
N GLU A 215 12.82 -14.87 11.26
CA GLU A 215 13.85 -14.32 10.36
C GLU A 215 13.42 -12.97 9.77
N VAL A 216 12.20 -12.90 9.23
CA VAL A 216 11.63 -11.66 8.67
C VAL A 216 11.55 -10.58 9.74
N ARG A 217 11.08 -10.91 10.94
CA ARG A 217 11.02 -9.98 12.08
C ARG A 217 12.40 -9.42 12.43
N SER A 218 13.43 -10.27 12.46
CA SER A 218 14.81 -9.84 12.73
C SER A 218 15.31 -8.88 11.65
N GLN A 219 15.11 -9.21 10.37
CA GLN A 219 15.52 -8.35 9.26
C GLN A 219 14.83 -6.98 9.29
N LEU A 220 13.53 -6.96 9.55
CA LEU A 220 12.77 -5.72 9.69
C LEU A 220 13.23 -4.90 10.90
N LEU A 221 13.56 -5.57 12.02
CA LEU A 221 14.14 -4.90 13.18
C LEU A 221 15.50 -4.26 12.87
N ASP A 222 16.36 -4.95 12.12
CA ASP A 222 17.66 -4.42 11.71
C ASP A 222 17.50 -3.16 10.83
N ILE A 223 16.52 -3.16 9.92
CA ILE A 223 16.17 -1.98 9.11
C ILE A 223 15.64 -0.84 9.99
N LEU A 224 14.74 -1.14 10.95
CA LEU A 224 14.23 -0.13 11.89
C LEU A 224 15.35 0.51 12.72
N ASN A 225 16.31 -0.30 13.17
CA ASN A 225 17.49 0.17 13.89
C ASN A 225 18.38 1.07 13.01
N ALA A 226 18.61 0.67 11.75
CA ALA A 226 19.35 1.48 10.79
C ALA A 226 18.67 2.85 10.53
N LEU A 227 17.34 2.87 10.47
CA LEU A 227 16.52 4.07 10.33
C LEU A 227 16.34 4.86 11.65
N ARG A 228 16.95 4.42 12.76
CA ARG A 228 16.85 5.01 14.10
C ARG A 228 15.41 5.15 14.58
N ILE A 229 14.58 4.15 14.31
CA ILE A 229 13.20 4.08 14.78
C ILE A 229 13.18 3.24 16.07
N PRO A 230 12.82 3.81 17.24
CA PRO A 230 12.77 3.07 18.48
C PRO A 230 11.60 2.07 18.47
N LEU A 231 11.82 0.90 19.06
CA LEU A 231 10.75 -0.04 19.37
C LEU A 231 9.96 0.47 20.58
N THR A 232 8.65 0.62 20.39
CA THR A 232 7.71 0.97 21.47
C THR A 232 6.69 -0.16 21.60
N PRO A 233 6.58 -0.80 22.78
CA PRO A 233 5.52 -1.76 23.05
C PRO A 233 4.20 -1.04 23.28
N CYS A 234 3.09 -1.62 22.82
CA CYS A 234 1.77 -1.16 23.23
C CYS A 234 1.53 -1.55 24.70
N CYS A 235 1.14 -0.60 25.54
CA CYS A 235 0.84 -0.83 26.96
C CYS A 235 -0.51 -1.54 27.17
N MET A 236 -0.73 -2.68 26.49
CA MET A 236 -1.97 -3.47 26.48
C MET A 236 -3.21 -2.81 25.85
N GLU A 237 -3.05 -1.70 25.13
CA GLU A 237 -4.15 -1.03 24.42
C GLU A 237 -4.25 -1.54 22.97
N TRP A 238 -5.05 -2.59 22.76
CA TRP A 238 -5.23 -3.22 21.44
C TRP A 238 -5.86 -2.29 20.40
N ASP A 239 -6.62 -1.28 20.83
CA ASP A 239 -7.23 -0.28 19.97
C ASP A 239 -6.19 0.53 19.20
N VAL A 240 -5.02 0.78 19.79
CA VAL A 240 -3.92 1.48 19.13
C VAL A 240 -3.37 0.65 17.97
N VAL A 241 -3.26 -0.67 18.16
CA VAL A 241 -2.85 -1.61 17.10
C VAL A 241 -3.94 -1.71 16.02
N ARG A 242 -5.22 -1.77 16.41
CA ARG A 242 -6.36 -1.77 15.48
C ARG A 242 -6.41 -0.49 14.64
N LYS A 243 -6.14 0.68 15.23
CA LYS A 243 -5.99 1.96 14.52
C LYS A 243 -4.83 1.93 13.52
N ALA A 244 -3.67 1.36 13.90
CA ALA A 244 -2.55 1.18 12.99
C ALA A 244 -2.91 0.29 11.79
N ILE A 245 -3.60 -0.84 12.03
CA ILE A 245 -4.10 -1.72 10.96
C ILE A 245 -5.10 -0.97 10.06
N CYS A 246 -6.05 -0.26 10.66
CA CYS A 246 -7.04 0.54 9.94
C CYS A 246 -6.38 1.59 9.03
N SER A 247 -5.34 2.27 9.51
CA SER A 247 -4.64 3.30 8.72
C SER A 247 -3.93 2.77 7.48
N ALA A 248 -3.61 1.47 7.46
CA ALA A 248 -3.02 0.79 6.31
C ALA A 248 -4.09 0.18 5.39
N TYR A 249 -5.07 -0.51 5.98
CA TYR A 249 -6.08 -1.30 5.26
C TYR A 249 -7.42 -0.60 5.05
N PHE A 250 -7.51 0.72 5.22
CA PHE A 250 -8.75 1.48 5.00
C PHE A 250 -9.35 1.30 3.60
N GLN A 251 -8.53 1.06 2.58
CA GLN A 251 -8.99 0.69 1.22
C GLN A 251 -9.70 -0.66 1.19
N ASN A 252 -9.22 -1.61 1.99
CA ASN A 252 -9.76 -2.95 2.17
C ASN A 252 -10.73 -2.97 3.35
N SER A 253 -11.66 -2.01 3.38
CA SER A 253 -12.71 -1.96 4.38
C SER A 253 -14.04 -2.48 3.83
N ALA A 254 -14.84 -3.07 4.69
CA ALA A 254 -16.17 -3.57 4.36
C ALA A 254 -17.18 -3.23 5.45
N GLN A 255 -18.41 -2.99 5.02
CA GLN A 255 -19.55 -2.65 5.87
C GLN A 255 -20.57 -3.79 5.88
N LEU A 256 -21.09 -4.12 7.06
CA LEU A 256 -22.18 -5.08 7.24
C LEU A 256 -23.48 -4.53 6.61
N LYS A 257 -24.08 -5.27 5.69
CA LYS A 257 -25.39 -4.92 5.11
C LYS A 257 -26.50 -5.90 5.50
N GLY A 258 -26.15 -7.16 5.73
CA GLY A 258 -27.10 -8.22 6.06
C GLY A 258 -26.50 -9.25 7.01
N ILE A 259 -27.21 -10.34 7.24
CA ILE A 259 -26.76 -11.41 8.14
C ILE A 259 -25.57 -12.13 7.51
N GLY A 260 -24.36 -11.85 8.01
CA GLY A 260 -23.13 -12.48 7.52
C GLY A 260 -22.70 -12.04 6.11
N GLU A 261 -23.28 -10.96 5.60
CA GLU A 261 -22.93 -10.36 4.31
C GLU A 261 -22.36 -8.95 4.53
N TYR A 262 -21.12 -8.78 4.09
CA TYR A 262 -20.42 -7.52 4.07
C TYR A 262 -20.33 -7.00 2.65
N VAL A 263 -20.19 -5.70 2.49
CA VAL A 263 -19.95 -5.05 1.20
C VAL A 263 -18.73 -4.17 1.33
N ASN A 264 -17.77 -4.32 0.42
CA ASN A 264 -16.58 -3.49 0.40
C ASN A 264 -16.97 -2.01 0.18
N CYS A 265 -16.39 -1.13 0.99
CA CYS A 265 -16.76 0.28 1.04
C CYS A 265 -16.31 1.09 -0.20
N GLN A 266 -15.28 0.62 -0.91
CA GLN A 266 -14.71 1.29 -2.08
C GLN A 266 -15.41 0.86 -3.38
N ASN A 267 -15.54 -0.45 -3.61
CA ASN A 267 -16.01 -0.99 -4.89
C ASN A 267 -17.45 -1.54 -4.85
N GLY A 268 -18.05 -1.65 -3.65
CA GLY A 268 -19.42 -2.13 -3.49
C GLY A 268 -19.61 -3.63 -3.72
N ILE A 269 -18.51 -4.40 -3.76
CA ILE A 269 -18.56 -5.85 -4.01
C ILE A 269 -19.00 -6.59 -2.74
N PRO A 270 -19.97 -7.52 -2.83
CA PRO A 270 -20.35 -8.35 -1.71
C PRO A 270 -19.22 -9.30 -1.31
N CYS A 271 -18.97 -9.41 -0.01
CA CYS A 271 -17.88 -10.17 0.57
C CYS A 271 -18.38 -10.89 1.82
N HIS A 272 -17.80 -12.04 2.14
CA HIS A 272 -18.13 -12.83 3.32
C HIS A 272 -16.92 -13.00 4.24
N LEU A 273 -17.17 -13.15 5.54
CA LEU A 273 -16.11 -13.55 6.46
C LEU A 273 -15.69 -14.99 6.14
N HIS A 274 -14.38 -15.23 6.05
CA HIS A 274 -13.88 -16.59 5.91
C HIS A 274 -14.22 -17.41 7.17
N PRO A 275 -14.64 -18.69 7.06
CA PRO A 275 -15.03 -19.51 8.21
C PRO A 275 -13.92 -19.70 9.26
N SER A 276 -12.66 -19.54 8.86
CA SER A 276 -11.52 -19.63 9.78
C SER A 276 -11.23 -18.32 10.53
N SER A 277 -12.07 -17.31 10.39
CA SER A 277 -11.92 -16.02 11.04
C SER A 277 -12.36 -16.12 12.50
N ALA A 278 -11.64 -15.47 13.43
CA ALA A 278 -12.08 -15.39 14.82
C ALA A 278 -13.43 -14.67 14.95
N LEU A 279 -13.69 -13.69 14.09
CA LEU A 279 -14.96 -12.95 14.01
C LEU A 279 -16.13 -13.80 13.50
N TYR A 280 -15.89 -15.02 13.00
CA TYR A 280 -16.93 -15.89 12.52
C TYR A 280 -17.58 -16.64 13.70
N GLY A 281 -18.89 -16.45 13.91
CA GLY A 281 -19.66 -17.21 14.91
C GLY A 281 -19.67 -16.67 16.34
N LEU A 282 -19.09 -15.49 16.60
CA LEU A 282 -19.00 -14.89 17.95
C LEU A 282 -20.28 -14.24 18.49
N GLY A 283 -21.42 -14.35 17.79
CA GLY A 283 -22.70 -13.73 18.21
C GLY A 283 -22.75 -12.20 18.13
N TYR A 284 -21.59 -11.53 18.05
CA TYR A 284 -21.43 -10.12 17.73
C TYR A 284 -20.81 -9.98 16.34
N THR A 285 -21.50 -9.25 15.45
CA THR A 285 -21.00 -8.93 14.11
C THR A 285 -20.67 -7.44 14.03
N PRO A 286 -19.39 -7.04 13.94
CA PRO A 286 -19.03 -5.63 13.84
C PRO A 286 -19.58 -5.02 12.54
N GLU A 287 -20.02 -3.77 12.63
CA GLU A 287 -20.58 -3.03 11.49
C GLU A 287 -19.53 -2.75 10.41
N TYR A 288 -18.31 -2.41 10.81
CA TYR A 288 -17.19 -2.14 9.91
C TYR A 288 -16.01 -3.03 10.22
N VAL A 289 -15.40 -3.54 9.17
CA VAL A 289 -14.21 -4.39 9.25
C VAL A 289 -13.17 -3.97 8.23
N VAL A 290 -11.91 -4.23 8.54
CA VAL A 290 -10.80 -4.19 7.59
C VAL A 290 -10.23 -5.58 7.40
N TYR A 291 -9.78 -5.91 6.20
CA TYR A 291 -9.25 -7.23 5.87
C TYR A 291 -7.90 -7.16 5.15
N HIS A 292 -7.08 -8.20 5.33
CA HIS A 292 -5.78 -8.29 4.68
C HIS A 292 -5.90 -8.59 3.19
N GLU A 293 -6.60 -9.68 2.86
CA GLU A 293 -6.74 -10.19 1.50
C GLU A 293 -8.17 -10.66 1.23
N LEU A 294 -8.58 -10.59 -0.04
CA LEU A 294 -9.85 -11.10 -0.52
C LEU A 294 -9.58 -12.29 -1.45
N VAL A 295 -10.06 -13.47 -1.08
CA VAL A 295 -9.86 -14.70 -1.84
C VAL A 295 -11.16 -15.12 -2.50
N LEU A 296 -11.13 -15.21 -3.84
CA LEU A 296 -12.25 -15.74 -4.62
C LEU A 296 -12.17 -17.25 -4.73
N THR A 297 -13.18 -17.94 -4.20
CA THR A 297 -13.38 -19.38 -4.37
C THR A 297 -14.74 -19.65 -5.02
N ALA A 298 -15.73 -20.14 -4.27
CA ALA A 298 -17.14 -20.16 -4.66
C ALA A 298 -17.83 -18.81 -4.37
N LYS A 299 -17.36 -18.12 -3.33
CA LYS A 299 -17.72 -16.75 -2.95
C LYS A 299 -16.45 -15.98 -2.62
N GLU A 300 -16.56 -14.67 -2.56
CA GLU A 300 -15.51 -13.75 -2.13
C GLU A 300 -15.38 -13.80 -0.60
N TYR A 301 -14.29 -14.39 -0.11
CA TYR A 301 -14.02 -14.49 1.32
C TYR A 301 -12.90 -13.54 1.75
N MET A 302 -13.18 -12.74 2.78
CA MET A 302 -12.19 -11.89 3.45
C MET A 302 -11.37 -12.74 4.43
N GLN A 303 -10.04 -12.69 4.28
CA GLN A 303 -9.11 -13.34 5.22
C GLN A 303 -8.40 -12.31 6.09
N CYS A 304 -8.02 -12.74 7.30
CA CYS A 304 -7.42 -11.91 8.35
C CYS A 304 -8.18 -10.59 8.54
N VAL A 305 -9.29 -10.65 9.29
CA VAL A 305 -10.23 -9.54 9.46
C VAL A 305 -10.10 -8.92 10.84
N THR A 306 -10.27 -7.61 10.95
CA THR A 306 -10.29 -6.85 12.21
C THR A 306 -11.47 -5.91 12.25
N ALA A 307 -12.17 -5.87 13.38
CA ALA A 307 -13.23 -4.91 13.66
C ALA A 307 -12.65 -3.50 13.85
N VAL A 308 -13.27 -2.50 13.22
CA VAL A 308 -12.82 -1.11 13.27
C VAL A 308 -13.98 -0.16 13.50
N ASP A 309 -13.69 0.96 14.17
CA ASP A 309 -14.69 2.01 14.37
C ASP A 309 -14.80 2.89 13.11
N PRO A 310 -16.02 3.35 12.76
CA PRO A 310 -16.23 4.20 11.59
C PRO A 310 -15.49 5.55 11.69
N GLN A 311 -15.33 6.08 12.90
CA GLN A 311 -14.58 7.32 13.13
C GLN A 311 -13.10 7.17 12.77
N TRP A 312 -12.52 5.98 12.95
CA TRP A 312 -11.12 5.73 12.61
C TRP A 312 -10.94 5.69 11.09
N LEU A 313 -11.88 5.07 10.37
CA LEU A 313 -11.88 5.08 8.90
C LEU A 313 -11.95 6.51 8.35
N ALA A 314 -12.85 7.34 8.89
CA ALA A 314 -12.96 8.74 8.50
C ALA A 314 -11.70 9.57 8.80
N LYS A 315 -11.09 9.37 9.98
CA LYS A 315 -9.90 10.12 10.39
C LYS A 315 -8.62 9.69 9.64
N LEU A 316 -8.44 8.39 9.41
CA LEU A 316 -7.22 7.82 8.83
C LEU A 316 -7.28 7.72 7.30
N GLY A 317 -8.48 7.70 6.72
CA GLY A 317 -8.71 7.69 5.28
C GLY A 317 -9.66 8.79 4.80
N PRO A 318 -9.39 10.09 5.07
CA PRO A 318 -10.30 11.19 4.75
C PRO A 318 -10.55 11.35 3.23
N MET A 319 -9.64 10.82 2.39
CA MET A 319 -9.80 10.81 0.94
C MET A 319 -10.92 9.88 0.47
N LEU A 320 -11.26 8.85 1.24
CA LEU A 320 -12.28 7.85 0.89
C LEU A 320 -13.53 7.97 1.77
N PHE A 321 -13.38 8.40 3.01
CA PHE A 321 -14.44 8.38 4.01
C PHE A 321 -14.73 9.79 4.52
N SER A 322 -16.01 10.15 4.54
CA SER A 322 -16.52 11.36 5.20
C SER A 322 -17.59 10.96 6.21
N VAL A 323 -17.52 11.51 7.43
CA VAL A 323 -18.61 11.33 8.40
C VAL A 323 -19.80 12.15 7.92
N LYS A 324 -20.93 11.48 7.64
CA LYS A 324 -22.21 12.17 7.51
C LYS A 324 -22.72 12.47 8.90
N GLU A 325 -22.48 13.68 9.39
CA GLU A 325 -23.19 14.19 10.56
C GLU A 325 -24.67 14.37 10.16
N GLY A 326 -25.58 13.67 10.84
CA GLY A 326 -27.01 13.74 10.53
C GLY A 326 -27.55 15.17 10.71
N ASP A 327 -28.32 15.64 9.73
CA ASP A 327 -29.21 16.81 9.54
C ASP A 327 -29.13 18.10 10.41
N THR A 328 -28.30 18.22 11.44
CA THR A 328 -28.09 19.45 12.22
C THR A 328 -26.94 20.32 11.67
N SER A 329 -26.13 19.81 10.75
CA SER A 329 -24.84 20.39 10.33
C SER A 329 -24.90 21.37 9.15
N PHE A 330 -26.04 21.61 8.51
CA PHE A 330 -26.12 22.56 7.39
C PHE A 330 -25.78 24.01 7.79
N LEU A 331 -26.09 24.41 9.03
CA LEU A 331 -25.78 25.75 9.54
C LEU A 331 -24.30 25.92 9.92
N ASP A 332 -23.65 24.86 10.38
CA ASP A 332 -22.22 24.88 10.72
C ASP A 332 -21.34 24.73 9.47
N ARG A 333 -21.79 24.00 8.45
CA ARG A 333 -21.09 23.90 7.16
C ARG A 333 -20.96 25.24 6.44
N GLY A 334 -21.98 26.11 6.57
CA GLY A 334 -21.93 27.47 6.07
C GLY A 334 -20.85 28.29 6.79
N ARG A 335 -20.79 28.19 8.12
CA ARG A 335 -19.79 28.92 8.92
C ARG A 335 -18.36 28.46 8.66
N TRP A 336 -18.13 27.15 8.56
CA TRP A 336 -16.79 26.61 8.25
C TRP A 336 -16.34 26.98 6.83
N HIS A 337 -17.23 26.95 5.84
CA HIS A 337 -16.90 27.41 4.49
C HIS A 337 -16.64 28.92 4.44
N ASP A 338 -17.39 29.72 5.19
CA ASP A 338 -17.18 31.16 5.29
C ASP A 338 -15.87 31.48 6.04
N GLU A 339 -15.52 30.72 7.07
CA GLU A 339 -14.24 30.83 7.80
C GLU A 339 -13.03 30.38 6.95
N GLU A 340 -13.13 29.26 6.21
CA GLU A 340 -12.09 28.83 5.27
C GLU A 340 -11.91 29.82 4.12
N LYS A 341 -13.00 30.41 3.62
CA LYS A 341 -12.94 31.40 2.56
C LYS A 341 -12.36 32.73 3.05
N SER A 342 -12.73 33.15 4.26
CA SER A 342 -12.15 34.34 4.92
C SER A 342 -10.66 34.17 5.18
N THR A 343 -10.23 33.01 5.66
CA THR A 343 -8.79 32.73 5.92
C THR A 343 -7.97 32.62 4.63
N MET A 344 -8.54 32.05 3.57
CA MET A 344 -7.91 32.02 2.24
C MET A 344 -7.79 33.42 1.64
N ASP A 345 -8.83 34.25 1.72
CA ASP A 345 -8.81 35.65 1.26
C ASP A 345 -7.78 36.48 2.07
N GLU A 346 -7.66 36.26 3.38
CA GLU A 346 -6.64 36.89 4.23
C GLU A 346 -5.22 36.45 3.85
N MET A 347 -4.99 35.16 3.60
CA MET A 347 -3.69 34.66 3.15
C MET A 347 -3.32 35.18 1.75
N GLU A 348 -4.28 35.32 0.85
CA GLU A 348 -4.06 35.85 -0.49
C GLU A 348 -3.72 37.35 -0.45
N LYS A 349 -4.39 38.10 0.42
CA LYS A 349 -4.09 39.52 0.67
C LYS A 349 -2.71 39.72 1.29
N MET A 350 -2.34 38.90 2.27
CA MET A 350 -0.98 38.86 2.86
C MET A 350 0.08 38.52 1.80
N ARG A 351 -0.21 37.61 0.88
CA ARG A 351 0.68 37.29 -0.25
C ARG A 351 0.86 38.47 -1.20
N GLN A 352 -0.23 39.16 -1.55
CA GLN A 352 -0.17 40.35 -2.41
C GLN A 352 0.64 41.47 -1.75
N GLU A 353 0.46 41.70 -0.45
CA GLU A 353 1.23 42.69 0.31
C GLU A 353 2.72 42.34 0.38
N GLN A 354 3.08 41.06 0.53
CA GLN A 354 4.48 40.62 0.49
C GLN A 354 5.10 40.80 -0.90
N VAL A 355 4.37 40.51 -1.97
CA VAL A 355 4.82 40.72 -3.35
C VAL A 355 5.01 42.21 -3.64
N GLU A 356 4.08 43.06 -3.20
CA GLU A 356 4.21 44.52 -3.33
C GLU A 356 5.37 45.08 -2.50
N ALA A 357 5.58 44.59 -1.28
CA ALA A 357 6.69 44.99 -0.42
C ALA A 357 8.03 44.63 -1.06
N ALA A 358 8.16 43.41 -1.58
CA ALA A 358 9.34 42.97 -2.32
C ALA A 358 9.57 43.79 -3.61
N GLY A 359 8.49 44.14 -4.32
CA GLY A 359 8.56 45.02 -5.49
C GLY A 359 9.03 46.44 -5.14
N ARG A 360 8.55 47.02 -4.04
CA ARG A 360 8.99 48.34 -3.53
C ARG A 360 10.43 48.32 -3.07
N GLU A 361 10.90 47.22 -2.47
CA GLU A 361 12.27 47.05 -2.03
C GLU A 361 13.24 46.90 -3.21
N ASN A 362 12.90 46.09 -4.22
CA ASN A 362 13.64 45.99 -5.48
C ASN A 362 13.69 47.33 -6.22
N GLY A 363 12.59 48.07 -6.27
CA GLY A 363 12.57 49.42 -6.87
C GLY A 363 13.43 50.44 -6.11
N ARG A 364 13.59 50.30 -4.78
CA ARG A 364 14.52 51.11 -3.98
C ARG A 364 15.98 50.73 -4.23
N LEU A 365 16.28 49.44 -4.38
CA LEU A 365 17.61 48.93 -4.73
C LEU A 365 18.05 49.39 -6.12
N GLU A 366 17.17 49.35 -7.12
CA GLU A 366 17.46 49.87 -8.47
C GLU A 366 17.70 51.39 -8.48
N LYS A 367 16.90 52.17 -7.74
CA LYS A 367 17.10 53.62 -7.61
C LYS A 367 18.41 53.97 -6.87
N ARG A 368 18.82 53.12 -5.92
CA ARG A 368 20.08 53.27 -5.18
C ARG A 368 21.29 52.89 -6.05
N GLY A 369 21.17 51.87 -6.90
CA GLY A 369 22.16 51.52 -7.92
C GLY A 369 22.32 52.61 -9.00
N LYS A 370 21.23 53.26 -9.42
CA LYS A 370 21.30 54.41 -10.35
C LYS A 370 21.90 55.67 -9.73
N ARG A 371 21.80 55.86 -8.41
CA ARG A 371 22.45 56.99 -7.70
C ARG A 371 23.94 56.74 -7.41
N GLN A 372 24.42 55.51 -7.45
CA GLN A 372 25.83 55.14 -7.34
C GLN A 372 26.47 54.92 -8.73
N GLN A 373 26.27 55.84 -9.68
CA GLN A 373 27.25 55.99 -10.77
C GLN A 373 28.40 56.85 -10.25
N VAL A 374 29.51 56.18 -9.93
CA VAL A 374 30.78 56.79 -9.55
C VAL A 374 31.26 57.69 -10.69
N ALA A 375 31.34 59.00 -10.43
CA ALA A 375 31.93 59.96 -11.35
C ALA A 375 33.46 59.79 -11.35
N MET A 376 34.02 59.26 -12.45
CA MET A 376 35.45 59.40 -12.73
C MET A 376 35.71 60.81 -13.30
N PRO A 377 36.64 61.59 -12.74
CA PRO A 377 36.96 62.91 -13.27
C PRO A 377 37.92 62.80 -14.46
N GLY A 378 37.43 63.12 -15.65
CA GLY A 378 38.26 63.46 -16.81
C GLY A 378 37.86 62.80 -18.11
N LEU A 379 36.90 63.38 -18.83
CA LEU A 379 36.98 63.47 -20.30
C LEU A 379 36.05 64.57 -20.84
N LYS A 380 36.58 65.38 -21.75
CA LYS A 380 35.98 66.60 -22.29
C LYS A 380 34.75 66.34 -23.17
N LYS A 381 33.79 67.26 -23.10
CA LYS A 381 32.68 67.44 -24.05
C LYS A 381 33.21 67.61 -25.49
N GLY A 382 32.61 66.92 -26.45
CA GLY A 382 32.81 67.23 -27.86
C GLY A 382 32.03 66.32 -28.82
N LEU A 383 31.13 66.95 -29.56
CA LEU A 383 30.70 66.64 -30.92
C LEU A 383 29.60 65.60 -31.15
N ALA A 384 28.48 66.15 -31.60
CA ALA A 384 27.42 65.49 -32.34
C ALA A 384 27.96 64.79 -33.59
N TYR A 385 27.51 63.56 -33.84
CA TYR A 385 27.62 62.93 -35.15
C TYR A 385 26.22 62.61 -35.69
N MET A 386 25.86 63.35 -36.74
CA MET A 386 24.72 63.07 -37.60
C MET A 386 24.90 61.72 -38.32
N ARG A 387 23.84 60.92 -38.36
CA ARG A 387 23.74 59.76 -39.27
C ARG A 387 23.47 60.25 -40.70
N PRO A 388 24.20 59.78 -41.73
CA PRO A 388 23.76 59.93 -43.11
C PRO A 388 22.93 58.71 -43.56
N LYS A 389 21.86 58.98 -44.31
CA LYS A 389 21.11 58.02 -45.14
C LYS A 389 21.81 57.85 -46.49
N ARG A 390 21.89 56.60 -47.00
CA ARG A 390 21.90 56.14 -48.42
C ARG A 390 22.52 54.73 -48.46
N ARG A 391 22.23 53.79 -49.37
CA ARG A 391 21.30 53.62 -50.51
C ARG A 391 21.35 52.11 -50.87
N MET A 392 20.32 51.61 -51.56
CA MET A 392 20.31 50.29 -52.22
C MET A 392 21.39 50.13 -53.30
N GLY A 393 21.83 48.88 -53.51
CA GLY A 393 22.29 48.36 -54.81
C GLY A 393 23.62 47.58 -54.80
N LEU A 394 23.59 46.26 -54.68
CA LEU A 394 23.69 45.27 -55.77
C LEU A 394 23.34 43.88 -55.21
#